data_AF-A0A560RFZ5-F1
#
_entry.id   AF-A0A560RFZ5-F1
#
_cell.length_a   1.000
_cell.length_b   1.000
_cell.length_c   1.000
_cell.angle_alpha   90.00
_cell.angle_beta   90.00
_cell.angle_gamma   90.00
#
_symmetry.space_group_name_H-M   'P 1'
#
loop_
_entity.id
_entity.type
_entity.pdbx_description
1 polymer ?
#
loop_
_entity_poly.entity_id
_entity_poly.type
_entity_poly.pdbx_seq_one_letter_code
_entity_poly.pdbx_strand_id
1 'polypeptide(L)'
;MRFVLIAILALSVVGCTRFSMNHHLNNAYKAYDRGNCEQVTLELSKVERASRARSYVWPEVSMLRGLCLERQKLFVDAAQTYQFIIASYPQSEYAYRARARLETLQSLGHYPLRSTAAVVRPTRF
;
A
#
# COMPACT_ATOMS: atom_id res chain seq x y z
N MET A 1 -7.19 -14.75 -41.40
CA MET A 1 -7.32 -13.27 -41.33
C MET A 1 -8.28 -12.81 -40.23
N ARG A 2 -9.57 -13.21 -40.23
CA ARG A 2 -10.58 -12.75 -39.24
C ARG A 2 -10.23 -13.10 -37.78
N PHE A 3 -9.79 -14.34 -37.51
CA PHE A 3 -9.42 -14.77 -36.15
C PHE A 3 -8.17 -14.07 -35.60
N VAL A 4 -7.22 -13.69 -36.48
CA VAL A 4 -6.02 -12.95 -36.08
C VAL A 4 -6.39 -11.52 -35.67
N LEU A 5 -7.29 -10.86 -36.41
CA LEU A 5 -7.79 -9.54 -36.04
C LEU A 5 -8.55 -9.57 -34.71
N ILE A 6 -9.38 -10.60 -34.48
CA ILE A 6 -10.11 -10.78 -33.21
C ILE A 6 -9.14 -11.04 -32.05
N ALA A 7 -8.10 -11.84 -32.25
CA ALA A 7 -7.08 -12.10 -31.23
C ALA A 7 -6.28 -10.85 -30.86
N ILE A 8 -5.88 -10.03 -31.83
CA ILE A 8 -5.17 -8.76 -31.60
C ILE A 8 -6.07 -7.78 -30.83
N LEU A 9 -7.35 -7.71 -31.18
CA LEU A 9 -8.31 -6.82 -30.53
C LEU A 9 -8.65 -7.29 -29.10
N ALA A 10 -8.63 -8.59 -28.83
CA ALA A 10 -8.79 -9.12 -27.48
C ALA A 10 -7.57 -8.82 -26.58
N LEU A 11 -6.35 -8.85 -27.15
CA LEU A 11 -5.11 -8.58 -26.40
C LEU A 11 -4.97 -7.09 -26.02
N SER A 12 -5.48 -6.16 -26.84
CA SER A 12 -5.37 -4.72 -26.57
C SER A 12 -6.15 -4.29 -25.33
N VAL A 13 -7.30 -4.92 -25.05
CA VAL A 13 -8.15 -4.59 -23.89
C VAL A 13 -7.48 -4.96 -22.57
N VAL A 14 -6.68 -6.03 -22.53
CA VAL A 14 -5.97 -6.47 -21.31
C VAL A 14 -4.82 -5.52 -20.94
N GLY A 15 -4.22 -4.84 -21.92
CA GLY A 15 -3.12 -3.88 -21.70
C GLY A 15 -3.56 -2.57 -21.04
N CYS A 16 -4.78 -2.11 -21.30
CA CYS A 16 -5.28 -0.83 -20.81
C CYS A 16 -5.34 -0.74 -19.28
N THR A 17 -5.72 -1.83 -18.60
CA THR A 17 -5.85 -1.85 -17.13
C THR A 17 -4.49 -1.75 -16.43
N ARG A 18 -3.47 -2.43 -16.94
CA ARG A 18 -2.10 -2.36 -16.41
C ARG A 18 -1.48 -0.98 -16.64
N PHE A 19 -1.68 -0.41 -17.83
CA PHE A 19 -1.17 0.92 -18.15
C PHE A 19 -1.80 2.00 -17.26
N SER A 20 -3.12 1.97 -17.12
CA SER A 20 -3.86 2.89 -16.24
C SER A 20 -3.40 2.79 -14.78
N MET A 21 -3.28 1.57 -14.25
CA MET A 21 -2.80 1.33 -12.88
C MET A 21 -1.39 1.92 -12.65
N ASN A 22 -0.45 1.60 -13.53
CA ASN A 22 0.93 2.09 -13.43
C ASN A 22 0.98 3.62 -13.53
N HIS A 23 0.15 4.22 -14.38
CA HIS A 23 0.03 5.67 -14.49
C HIS A 23 -0.41 6.31 -13.16
N HIS A 24 -1.45 5.78 -12.53
CA HIS A 24 -1.92 6.27 -11.23
C HIS A 24 -0.87 6.07 -10.12
N LEU A 25 -0.18 4.94 -10.10
CA LEU A 25 0.89 4.70 -9.14
C LEU A 25 2.06 5.69 -9.31
N ASN A 26 2.49 5.94 -10.54
CA ASN A 26 3.52 6.95 -10.84
C ASN A 26 3.09 8.36 -10.41
N ASN A 27 1.83 8.72 -10.61
CA ASN A 27 1.30 10.01 -10.16
C ASN A 27 1.24 10.10 -8.63
N ALA A 28 0.93 9.00 -7.95
CA ALA A 28 0.99 8.94 -6.49
C ALA A 28 2.41 9.24 -5.98
N TYR A 29 3.44 8.63 -6.58
CA TYR A 29 4.84 8.96 -6.21
C TYR A 29 5.18 10.43 -6.46
N LYS A 30 4.86 10.96 -7.64
CA LYS A 30 5.09 12.39 -7.94
C LYS A 30 4.37 13.32 -6.97
N ALA A 31 3.16 12.96 -6.54
CA ALA A 31 2.41 13.71 -5.55
C ALA A 31 3.06 13.60 -4.16
N TYR A 32 3.53 12.41 -3.79
CA TYR A 32 4.28 12.20 -2.56
C TYR A 32 5.55 13.03 -2.52
N ASP A 33 6.33 13.09 -3.60
CA ASP A 33 7.56 13.89 -3.65
C ASP A 33 7.29 15.40 -3.45
N ARG A 34 6.11 15.86 -3.89
CA ARG A 34 5.64 17.24 -3.69
C ARG A 34 5.00 17.51 -2.33
N GLY A 35 4.92 16.50 -1.46
CA GLY A 35 4.27 16.62 -0.15
C GLY A 35 2.73 16.57 -0.18
N ASN A 36 2.11 16.36 -1.35
CA ASN A 36 0.66 16.39 -1.51
C ASN A 36 0.01 15.04 -1.18
N CYS A 37 -0.23 14.80 0.11
CA CYS A 37 -0.79 13.55 0.62
C CYS A 37 -2.27 13.33 0.24
N GLU A 38 -3.01 14.40 -0.02
CA GLU A 38 -4.39 14.33 -0.52
C GLU A 38 -4.42 13.69 -1.92
N GLN A 39 -3.58 14.20 -2.82
CA GLN A 39 -3.45 13.66 -4.18
C GLN A 39 -2.93 12.22 -4.16
N VAL A 40 -1.99 11.89 -3.27
CA VAL A 40 -1.55 10.49 -3.09
C VAL A 40 -2.74 9.59 -2.78
N THR A 41 -3.54 9.94 -1.78
CA THR A 41 -4.70 9.14 -1.35
C THR A 41 -5.72 8.94 -2.49
N LEU A 42 -5.95 9.98 -3.29
CA LEU A 42 -6.81 9.91 -4.47
C LEU A 42 -6.26 8.95 -5.53
N GLU A 43 -4.98 9.08 -5.88
CA GLU A 43 -4.34 8.24 -6.88
C GLU A 43 -4.24 6.77 -6.42
N LEU A 44 -3.92 6.53 -5.15
CA LEU A 44 -3.92 5.19 -4.55
C LEU A 44 -5.30 4.55 -4.62
N SER A 45 -6.38 5.29 -4.37
CA SER A 45 -7.75 4.79 -4.52
C SER A 45 -8.07 4.35 -5.96
N LYS A 46 -7.48 5.00 -6.97
CA LYS A 46 -7.60 4.59 -8.38
C LYS A 46 -6.78 3.33 -8.66
N VAL A 47 -5.56 3.22 -8.11
CA VAL A 47 -4.73 2.00 -8.19
C VAL A 47 -5.44 0.81 -7.57
N GLU A 48 -6.03 0.95 -6.39
CA GLU A 48 -6.77 -0.12 -5.69
C GLU A 48 -7.95 -0.63 -6.53
N ARG A 49 -8.72 0.28 -7.16
CA ARG A 49 -9.80 -0.12 -8.08
C ARG A 49 -9.29 -0.86 -9.30
N ALA A 50 -8.18 -0.41 -9.90
CA ALA A 50 -7.60 -1.03 -11.09
C ALA A 50 -6.89 -2.37 -10.79
N SER A 51 -6.38 -2.54 -9.56
CA SER A 51 -5.62 -3.72 -9.13
C SER A 51 -6.48 -4.80 -8.45
N ARG A 52 -7.81 -4.68 -8.45
CA ARG A 52 -8.73 -5.67 -7.83
C ARG A 52 -8.47 -7.12 -8.28
N ALA A 53 -8.12 -7.32 -9.56
CA ALA A 53 -7.81 -8.63 -10.11
C ALA A 53 -6.35 -9.07 -9.91
N ARG A 54 -5.46 -8.18 -9.42
CA ARG A 54 -4.00 -8.36 -9.38
C ARG A 54 -3.40 -7.61 -8.19
N SER A 55 -3.54 -8.19 -6.99
CA SER A 55 -3.18 -7.55 -5.73
C SER A 55 -1.67 -7.43 -5.42
N TYR A 56 -0.78 -7.73 -6.37
CA TYR A 56 0.67 -7.71 -6.12
C TYR A 56 1.23 -6.31 -5.78
N VAL A 57 0.52 -5.25 -6.17
CA VAL A 57 0.90 -3.84 -5.87
C VAL A 57 0.37 -3.35 -4.52
N TRP A 58 -0.48 -4.13 -3.83
CA TRP A 58 -1.08 -3.69 -2.57
C TRP A 58 -0.08 -3.39 -1.44
N PRO A 59 1.06 -4.10 -1.30
CA PRO A 59 2.06 -3.73 -0.30
C PRO A 59 2.66 -2.35 -0.56
N GLU A 60 2.89 -2.01 -1.83
CA GLU A 60 3.42 -0.71 -2.27
C GLU A 60 2.44 0.43 -2.02
N VAL A 61 1.18 0.22 -2.40
CA VAL A 61 0.07 1.15 -2.14
C VAL A 61 -0.08 1.41 -0.65
N SER A 62 -0.05 0.36 0.16
CA SER A 62 -0.15 0.46 1.62
C SER A 62 1.05 1.21 2.20
N MET A 63 2.26 0.98 1.66
CA MET A 63 3.46 1.69 2.09
C MET A 63 3.36 3.20 1.84
N LEU A 64 2.98 3.61 0.62
CA LEU A 64 2.77 5.02 0.26
C LEU A 64 1.72 5.70 1.16
N ARG A 65 0.64 4.98 1.50
CA ARG A 65 -0.38 5.44 2.44
C ARG A 65 0.22 5.68 3.83
N GLY A 66 0.96 4.72 4.37
CA GLY A 66 1.67 4.85 5.65
C GLY A 66 2.63 6.04 5.68
N LEU A 67 3.41 6.22 4.61
CA LEU A 67 4.35 7.34 4.49
C LEU A 67 3.66 8.71 4.49
N CYS A 68 2.48 8.81 3.88
CA CYS A 68 1.66 10.03 3.92
C CYS A 68 1.10 10.30 5.33
N LEU A 69 0.65 9.25 6.02
CA LEU A 69 0.18 9.37 7.41
C LEU A 69 1.30 9.87 8.33
N GLU A 70 2.51 9.31 8.20
CA GLU A 70 3.67 9.80 8.95
C GLU A 70 4.00 11.27 8.66
N ARG A 71 3.98 11.69 7.39
CA ARG A 71 4.25 13.09 7.02
C ARG A 71 3.21 14.04 7.63
N GLN A 72 1.96 13.59 7.76
CA GLN A 72 0.88 14.32 8.41
C GLN A 72 0.90 14.19 9.94
N LYS A 73 1.91 13.53 10.51
CA LYS A 73 2.06 13.27 11.95
C LYS A 73 0.96 12.38 12.56
N LEU A 74 0.26 11.62 11.72
CA LEU A 74 -0.73 10.62 12.12
C LEU A 74 -0.02 9.29 12.42
N PHE A 75 0.84 9.30 13.44
CA PHE A 75 1.80 8.22 13.67
C PHE A 75 1.17 6.88 14.09
N VAL A 76 0.06 6.92 14.83
CA VAL A 76 -0.67 5.70 15.24
C VAL A 76 -1.23 4.99 14.01
N ASP A 77 -1.89 5.73 13.12
CA ASP A 77 -2.48 5.19 11.89
C ASP A 77 -1.38 4.69 10.93
N ALA A 78 -0.27 5.43 10.84
CA ALA A 78 0.90 4.98 10.09
C ALA A 78 1.44 3.65 10.63
N ALA A 79 1.62 3.55 11.95
CA ALA A 79 2.11 2.33 12.57
C ALA A 79 1.16 1.14 12.35
N GLN A 80 -0.15 1.34 12.43
CA GLN A 80 -1.13 0.31 12.09
C GLN A 80 -1.01 -0.13 10.63
N THR A 81 -0.82 0.82 9.71
CA THR A 81 -0.61 0.52 8.28
C THR A 81 0.64 -0.34 8.07
N TYR A 82 1.74 -0.04 8.76
CA TYR A 82 2.96 -0.85 8.68
C TYR A 82 2.80 -2.24 9.29
N GLN A 83 2.11 -2.35 10.42
CA GLN A 83 1.79 -3.65 11.01
C GLN A 83 0.94 -4.50 10.06
N PHE A 84 -0.03 -3.90 9.39
CA PHE A 84 -0.82 -4.56 8.35
C PHE A 84 0.07 -5.09 7.22
N ILE A 85 0.99 -4.28 6.69
CA ILE A 85 1.90 -4.71 5.62
C ILE A 85 2.73 -5.93 6.07
N ILE A 86 3.26 -5.90 7.29
CA ILE A 86 4.07 -6.99 7.83
C ILE A 86 3.24 -8.27 7.99
N ALA A 87 2.01 -8.15 8.48
CA ALA A 87 1.12 -9.29 8.72
C ALA A 87 0.59 -9.90 7.42
N SER A 88 0.18 -9.06 6.46
CA SER A 88 -0.47 -9.50 5.23
C SER A 88 0.52 -9.84 4.12
N TYR A 89 1.70 -9.22 4.08
CA TYR A 89 2.68 -9.37 3.01
C TYR A 89 4.10 -9.65 3.53
N PRO A 90 4.30 -10.68 4.39
CA PRO A 90 5.54 -10.87 5.14
C PRO A 90 6.79 -11.11 4.27
N GLN A 91 6.60 -11.63 3.05
CA GLN A 91 7.68 -11.92 2.08
C GLN A 91 7.96 -10.75 1.12
N SER A 92 7.21 -9.66 1.21
CA SER A 92 7.42 -8.50 0.36
C SER A 92 8.58 -7.64 0.88
N GLU A 93 9.30 -6.98 -0.03
CA GLU A 93 10.29 -5.96 0.34
C GLU A 93 9.66 -4.86 1.23
N TYR A 94 8.38 -4.55 0.98
CA TYR A 94 7.63 -3.57 1.76
C TYR A 94 7.43 -3.97 3.22
N ALA A 95 7.38 -5.27 3.54
CA ALA A 95 7.35 -5.70 4.94
C ALA A 95 8.69 -5.40 5.64
N TYR A 96 9.82 -5.56 4.96
CA TYR A 96 11.13 -5.15 5.49
C TYR A 96 11.17 -3.62 5.71
N ARG A 97 10.75 -2.83 4.71
CA ARG A 97 10.70 -1.36 4.84
C ARG A 97 9.75 -0.90 5.96
N ALA A 98 8.58 -1.53 6.09
CA ALA A 98 7.61 -1.23 7.13
C ALA A 98 8.14 -1.50 8.54
N ARG A 99 8.94 -2.57 8.74
CA ARG A 99 9.63 -2.83 10.02
C ARG A 99 10.58 -1.70 10.38
N ALA A 100 11.42 -1.27 9.43
CA ALA A 100 12.35 -0.17 9.66
C ALA A 100 11.63 1.16 9.99
N ARG A 101 10.47 1.43 9.37
CA ARG A 101 9.65 2.61 9.73
C ARG A 101 9.08 2.50 11.14
N LEU A 102 8.58 1.32 11.54
CA LEU A 102 8.11 1.10 12.92
C LEU A 102 9.22 1.28 13.96
N GLU A 103 10.42 0.77 13.70
CA GLU A 103 11.59 0.98 14.55
C GLU A 103 11.95 2.47 14.65
N THR A 104 11.87 3.20 13.53
CA THR A 104 12.08 4.65 13.53
C THR A 104 11.02 5.35 14.39
N LEU A 105 9.74 5.09 14.17
CA LEU A 105 8.65 5.67 14.98
C LEU A 105 8.79 5.35 16.47
N GLN A 106 9.25 4.16 16.79
CA GLN A 106 9.54 3.74 18.16
C GLN A 106 10.70 4.50 18.77
N SER A 107 11.82 4.64 18.06
CA SER A 107 12.99 5.40 18.51
C SER A 107 12.65 6.88 18.77
N LEU A 108 11.70 7.42 18.00
CA LEU A 108 11.19 8.79 18.15
C LEU A 108 10.11 8.92 19.24
N GLY A 109 9.69 7.81 19.86
CA GLY A 109 8.63 7.80 20.88
C GLY A 109 7.21 7.97 20.32
N HIS A 110 7.02 7.87 19.01
CA HIS A 110 5.73 7.98 18.34
C HIS A 110 4.97 6.66 18.23
N TYR A 111 5.61 5.55 18.57
CA TYR A 111 5.00 4.23 18.60
C TYR A 111 5.51 3.47 19.83
N PRO A 112 4.61 2.97 20.71
CA PRO A 112 5.07 2.27 21.90
C PRO A 112 5.88 1.04 21.51
N LEU A 113 6.99 0.80 22.23
CA LEU A 113 7.50 -0.56 22.42
C LEU A 113 6.30 -1.39 22.84
N ARG A 114 5.90 -2.36 22.02
CA ARG A 114 4.87 -3.32 22.42
C ARG A 114 5.38 -3.93 23.74
N SER A 115 4.91 -3.41 24.87
CA SER A 115 4.72 -4.23 26.05
C SER A 115 3.79 -5.32 25.56
N THR A 116 4.37 -6.50 25.34
CA THR A 116 3.75 -7.82 25.29
C THR A 116 2.26 -7.73 25.01
N ALA A 117 1.86 -8.02 23.78
CA ALA A 117 0.49 -8.35 23.39
C ALA A 117 -0.31 -8.72 24.64
N ALA A 118 -1.20 -7.83 25.07
CA ALA A 118 -2.17 -8.17 26.09
C ALA A 118 -2.81 -9.47 25.57
N VAL A 119 -2.44 -10.57 26.22
CA VAL A 119 -2.93 -11.90 25.92
C VAL A 119 -4.43 -11.76 26.09
N VAL A 120 -5.15 -11.63 24.97
CA VAL A 120 -6.60 -11.72 24.97
C VAL A 120 -6.88 -13.16 25.36
N ARG A 121 -7.02 -13.39 26.67
CA ARG A 121 -7.50 -14.66 27.21
C ARG A 121 -8.91 -14.82 26.67
N PRO A 122 -9.21 -15.84 25.86
CA PRO A 122 -10.58 -16.07 25.44
C PRO A 122 -11.40 -16.41 26.69
N THR A 123 -12.36 -15.55 27.02
CA THR A 123 -13.43 -15.90 27.98
C THR A 123 -14.30 -16.96 27.31
N ARG A 124 -14.19 -18.20 27.78
CA ARG A 124 -15.17 -19.26 27.47
C ARG A 124 -16.48 -18.90 28.19
N PHE A 125 -17.56 -18.76 27.43
CA PHE A 125 -18.93 -18.83 27.94
C PHE A 125 -19.45 -20.26 27.77
#